data_AF-A0A928FRH3-F1
#
_entry.id   AF-A0A928FRH3-F1
#
_cell.length_a   1.000
_cell.length_b   1.000
_cell.length_c   1.000
_cell.angle_alpha   90.00
_cell.angle_beta   90.00
_cell.angle_gamma   90.00
#
_symmetry.space_group_name_H-M   'P 1'
#
loop_
_entity.id
_entity.type
_entity.pdbx_description
1 polymer ?
#
loop_
_entity_poly.entity_id
_entity_poly.type
_entity_poly.pdbx_seq_one_letter_code
_entity_poly.pdbx_strand_id
1 'polypeptide(L)'
;MYRSKMMIVMRRDLKMRKGKIAAQAGHACIEAVLMALKKEDRMNDFQITPDGMFLNDMGKRPTPLSDWFGYGCAKVCVYVDSEEALLDIAEKAEEKGIIAAVITDAGMTEFHGMPTKTCLALEPLPTETADELTGGLPLY
;
A
#
# COMPACT_ATOMS: atom_id res chain seq x y z
N MET A 1 9.24 -13.41 -11.51
CA MET A 1 7.96 -12.68 -11.43
C MET A 1 7.46 -12.79 -10.00
N TYR A 2 7.06 -11.69 -9.36
CA TYR A 2 6.57 -11.71 -7.98
C TYR A 2 5.25 -12.49 -7.91
N ARG A 3 5.04 -13.29 -6.86
CA ARG A 3 3.74 -13.96 -6.61
C ARG A 3 2.73 -12.99 -5.98
N SER A 4 3.23 -12.09 -5.14
CA SER A 4 2.47 -11.05 -4.46
C SER A 4 3.27 -9.75 -4.43
N LYS A 5 2.60 -8.60 -4.54
CA LYS A 5 3.21 -7.26 -4.49
C LYS A 5 2.26 -6.23 -3.88
N MET A 6 2.83 -5.19 -3.30
CA MET A 6 2.10 -4.02 -2.83
C MET A 6 2.22 -2.88 -3.83
N MET A 7 1.10 -2.26 -4.18
CA MET A 7 1.07 -1.09 -5.05
C MET A 7 0.91 0.16 -4.20
N ILE A 8 1.76 1.15 -4.43
CA ILE A 8 1.68 2.48 -3.84
C ILE A 8 1.37 3.46 -4.96
N VAL A 9 0.24 4.15 -4.88
CA VAL A 9 -0.17 5.14 -5.86
C VAL A 9 0.03 6.52 -5.26
N MET A 10 0.92 7.30 -5.85
CA MET A 10 1.35 8.60 -5.32
C MET A 10 0.82 9.73 -6.20
N ARG A 11 0.33 10.81 -5.61
CA ARG A 11 -0.03 12.02 -6.35
C ARG A 11 1.20 12.81 -6.75
N ARG A 12 1.47 12.87 -8.05
CA ARG A 12 2.60 13.61 -8.60
C ARG A 12 2.30 15.10 -8.72
N ASP A 13 1.04 15.46 -8.95
CA ASP A 13 0.57 16.84 -9.12
C ASP A 13 0.86 17.73 -7.90
N LEU A 14 0.96 17.14 -6.72
CA LEU A 14 1.33 17.83 -5.47
C LEU A 14 2.80 18.30 -5.43
N LYS A 15 3.66 17.83 -6.34
CA LYS A 15 5.09 18.18 -6.41
C LYS A 15 5.83 18.08 -5.07
N MET A 16 5.45 17.09 -4.26
CA MET A 16 6.04 16.84 -2.95
C MET A 16 7.55 16.65 -3.04
N ARG A 17 8.29 17.11 -2.03
CA ARG A 17 9.73 16.84 -1.95
C ARG A 17 9.99 15.34 -1.73
N LYS A 18 11.15 14.83 -2.18
CA LYS A 18 11.54 13.41 -2.06
C LYS A 18 11.34 12.82 -0.65
N GLY A 19 11.75 13.56 0.39
CA GLY A 19 11.57 13.11 1.77
C GLY A 19 10.11 12.99 2.20
N LYS A 20 9.24 13.86 1.69
CA LYS A 20 7.79 13.80 1.95
C LYS A 20 7.17 12.60 1.24
N ILE A 21 7.49 12.40 -0.04
CA ILE A 21 7.05 11.23 -0.82
C ILE A 21 7.38 9.93 -0.08
N ALA A 22 8.64 9.78 0.39
CA ALA A 22 9.06 8.61 1.14
C ALA A 22 8.26 8.42 2.45
N ALA A 23 8.01 9.50 3.19
CA ALA A 23 7.20 9.45 4.41
C ALA A 23 5.75 9.03 4.13
N GLN A 24 5.10 9.60 3.11
CA GLN A 24 3.72 9.25 2.75
C GLN A 24 3.61 7.78 2.29
N ALA A 25 4.57 7.31 1.47
CA ALA A 25 4.65 5.90 1.07
C ALA A 25 4.84 4.98 2.28
N GLY A 26 5.63 5.39 3.27
CA GLY A 26 5.81 4.67 4.54
C GLY A 26 4.53 4.57 5.34
N HIS A 27 3.79 5.68 5.49
CA HIS A 27 2.48 5.69 6.16
C HIS A 27 1.50 4.74 5.48
N ALA A 28 1.36 4.86 4.15
CA ALA A 28 0.46 4.04 3.36
C ALA A 28 0.77 2.55 3.50
N CYS A 29 2.05 2.17 3.40
CA CYS A 29 2.49 0.79 3.56
C CYS A 29 2.14 0.22 4.94
N ILE A 30 2.44 0.95 6.02
CA ILE A 30 2.19 0.45 7.38
C ILE A 30 0.69 0.26 7.60
N GLU A 31 -0.12 1.24 7.20
CA GLU A 31 -1.56 1.20 7.38
C GLU A 31 -2.20 0.05 6.58
N ALA A 32 -1.83 -0.12 5.30
CA ALA A 32 -2.29 -1.23 4.48
C ALA A 32 -1.93 -2.60 5.09
N VAL A 33 -0.71 -2.76 5.59
CA VAL A 33 -0.27 -4.02 6.22
C VAL A 33 -1.04 -4.30 7.52
N LEU A 34 -1.20 -3.30 8.39
CA LEU A 34 -1.93 -3.47 9.66
C LEU A 34 -3.41 -3.80 9.42
N MET A 35 -4.03 -3.14 8.44
CA MET A 35 -5.41 -3.44 8.05
C MET A 35 -5.52 -4.86 7.46
N ALA A 36 -4.58 -5.28 6.61
CA ALA A 36 -4.56 -6.63 6.03
C ALA A 36 -4.35 -7.72 7.09
N LEU A 37 -3.40 -7.53 8.02
CA LEU A 37 -3.18 -8.44 9.15
C LEU A 37 -4.44 -8.58 10.01
N LYS A 38 -5.18 -7.48 10.23
CA LYS A 38 -6.45 -7.51 10.96
C LYS A 38 -7.56 -8.21 10.16
N LYS A 39 -7.67 -7.93 8.86
CA LYS A 39 -8.64 -8.55 7.96
C LYS A 39 -8.46 -10.06 7.86
N GLU A 40 -7.23 -10.55 7.87
CA GLU A 40 -6.90 -11.98 7.81
C GLU A 40 -6.86 -12.67 9.20
N ASP A 41 -7.09 -11.93 10.30
CA ASP A 41 -6.93 -12.43 11.68
C ASP A 41 -5.53 -13.03 11.96
N ARG A 42 -4.49 -12.34 11.46
CA ARG A 42 -3.08 -12.78 11.52
C ARG A 42 -2.19 -11.91 12.39
N MET A 43 -2.77 -11.05 13.22
CA MET A 43 -1.97 -10.13 14.06
C MET A 43 -1.05 -10.89 15.05
N ASN A 44 -1.48 -12.07 15.51
CA ASN A 44 -0.71 -12.93 16.40
C ASN A 44 0.31 -13.83 15.66
N ASP A 45 0.23 -13.91 14.34
CA ASP A 45 1.17 -14.69 13.52
C ASP A 45 2.44 -13.91 13.21
N PHE A 46 2.43 -12.61 13.47
CA PHE A 46 3.51 -11.71 13.19
C PHE A 46 4.68 -11.95 14.16
N GLN A 47 5.87 -12.19 13.62
CA GLN A 47 7.07 -12.52 14.39
C GLN A 47 8.22 -11.57 14.03
N ILE A 48 8.99 -11.20 15.05
CA ILE A 48 10.17 -10.34 14.91
C ILE A 48 11.40 -11.14 15.31
N THR A 49 12.39 -11.15 14.44
CA THR A 49 13.71 -11.77 14.66
C THR A 49 14.82 -10.76 14.40
N PRO A 50 16.07 -11.06 14.80
CA PRO A 50 17.21 -10.22 14.45
C PRO A 50 17.37 -10.01 12.93
N ASP A 51 16.95 -10.98 12.12
CA ASP A 51 17.05 -10.95 10.65
C ASP A 51 15.86 -10.24 9.98
N GLY A 52 14.86 -9.84 10.77
CA GLY A 52 13.72 -9.05 10.30
C GLY A 52 12.36 -9.59 10.74
N MET A 53 11.35 -9.18 9.99
CA MET A 53 9.93 -9.40 10.25
C MET A 53 9.40 -10.48 9.31
N PHE A 54 8.69 -11.48 9.85
CA PHE A 54 8.02 -12.48 9.03
C PHE A 54 6.66 -12.86 9.62
N LEU A 55 5.86 -13.53 8.79
CA LEU A 55 4.53 -13.99 9.18
C LEU A 55 4.58 -15.52 9.30
N ASN A 56 4.32 -16.05 10.50
CA ASN A 56 4.25 -17.49 10.71
C ASN A 56 2.96 -18.04 10.07
N ASP A 57 3.10 -18.77 8.97
CA ASP A 57 1.96 -19.37 8.26
C ASP A 57 1.80 -20.88 8.50
N MET A 58 2.55 -21.46 9.44
CA MET A 58 2.52 -22.91 9.66
C MET A 58 1.10 -23.41 9.96
N GLY A 59 0.62 -24.34 9.13
CA GLY A 59 -0.72 -24.90 9.25
C GLY A 59 -1.85 -23.99 8.76
N LYS A 60 -1.53 -22.85 8.15
CA LYS A 60 -2.50 -21.92 7.54
C LYS A 60 -2.40 -21.94 6.02
N ARG A 61 -3.49 -21.59 5.34
CA ARG A 61 -3.47 -21.39 3.88
C ARG A 61 -2.61 -20.17 3.55
N PRO A 62 -1.73 -20.23 2.54
CA PRO A 62 -1.01 -19.06 2.05
C PRO A 62 -1.97 -18.00 1.52
N THR A 63 -1.70 -16.75 1.86
CA THR A 63 -2.40 -15.57 1.38
C THR A 63 -1.43 -14.65 0.64
N PRO A 64 -1.93 -13.68 -0.15
CA PRO A 64 -1.08 -12.66 -0.74
C PRO A 64 -0.23 -11.92 0.31
N LEU A 65 -0.76 -11.69 1.51
CA LEU A 65 -0.05 -11.09 2.63
C LEU A 65 1.09 -11.99 3.14
N SER A 66 0.85 -13.28 3.36
CA SER A 66 1.91 -14.20 3.83
C SER A 66 3.00 -14.39 2.79
N ASP A 67 2.62 -14.54 1.50
CA ASP A 67 3.57 -14.59 0.40
C ASP A 67 4.39 -13.29 0.33
N TRP A 68 3.75 -12.13 0.49
CA TRP A 68 4.48 -10.86 0.44
C TRP A 68 5.54 -10.75 1.54
N PHE A 69 5.23 -11.17 2.77
CA PHE A 69 6.22 -11.26 3.85
C PHE A 69 7.33 -12.28 3.55
N GLY A 70 6.98 -13.44 2.99
CA GLY A 70 7.93 -14.50 2.65
C GLY A 70 8.84 -14.19 1.45
N TYR A 71 8.44 -13.27 0.57
CA TYR A 71 9.13 -12.97 -0.69
C TYR A 71 9.57 -11.49 -0.80
N GLY A 72 10.09 -10.93 0.31
CA GLY A 72 10.87 -9.68 0.29
C GLY A 72 10.05 -8.39 0.32
N CYS A 73 8.75 -8.47 0.63
CA CYS A 73 7.89 -7.31 0.87
C CYS A 73 7.89 -6.29 -0.29
N ALA A 74 7.83 -6.79 -1.53
CA ALA A 74 7.97 -6.00 -2.75
C ALA A 74 6.92 -4.88 -2.87
N LYS A 75 7.38 -3.67 -3.16
CA LYS A 75 6.54 -2.47 -3.35
C LYS A 75 6.82 -1.89 -4.72
N VAL A 76 5.76 -1.52 -5.43
CA VAL A 76 5.85 -0.81 -6.71
C VAL A 76 5.15 0.53 -6.57
N CYS A 77 5.89 1.60 -6.83
CA CYS A 77 5.38 2.96 -6.74
C CYS A 77 4.98 3.44 -8.14
N VAL A 78 3.70 3.76 -8.30
CA VAL A 78 3.11 4.33 -9.52
C VAL A 78 2.48 5.69 -9.19
N TYR A 79 2.05 6.42 -10.21
CA TYR A 79 1.53 7.76 -10.01
C TYR A 79 0.23 8.08 -10.73
N VAL A 80 -0.48 9.04 -10.13
CA VAL A 80 -1.62 9.75 -10.72
C VAL A 80 -1.39 11.26 -10.60
N ASP A 81 -2.13 12.04 -11.39
CA ASP A 81 -1.99 13.50 -11.46
C ASP A 81 -3.21 14.26 -10.89
N SER A 82 -4.08 13.60 -10.12
CA SER A 82 -5.18 14.26 -9.40
C SER A 82 -5.65 13.48 -8.17
N GLU A 83 -6.35 14.16 -7.25
CA GLU A 83 -7.05 13.52 -6.14
C GLU A 83 -8.18 12.60 -6.61
N GLU A 84 -8.91 13.01 -7.65
CA GLU A 84 -10.00 12.23 -8.23
C GLU A 84 -9.51 10.88 -8.75
N ALA A 85 -8.40 10.86 -9.51
CA ALA A 85 -7.82 9.61 -10.01
C ALA A 85 -7.29 8.72 -8.89
N LEU A 86 -6.78 9.32 -7.79
CA LEU A 86 -6.37 8.57 -6.61
C LEU A 86 -7.58 7.88 -5.95
N LEU A 87 -8.70 8.60 -5.83
CA LEU A 87 -9.93 8.10 -5.19
C LEU A 87 -10.68 7.08 -6.05
N ASP A 88 -10.68 7.23 -7.38
CA ASP A 88 -11.24 6.24 -8.31
C ASP A 88 -10.55 4.87 -8.15
N ILE A 89 -9.23 4.85 -7.91
CA ILE A 89 -8.51 3.60 -7.61
C ILE A 89 -8.93 3.01 -6.26
N ALA A 90 -9.12 3.86 -5.24
CA ALA A 90 -9.56 3.41 -3.92
C ALA A 90 -10.98 2.82 -3.97
N GLU A 91 -11.90 3.45 -4.69
CA GLU A 91 -13.28 2.98 -4.89
C GLU A 91 -13.29 1.62 -5.61
N LYS A 92 -12.55 1.49 -6.72
CA LYS A 92 -12.41 0.21 -7.45
C LYS A 92 -11.81 -0.91 -6.60
N ALA A 93 -10.90 -0.57 -5.68
CA ALA A 93 -10.36 -1.54 -4.73
C ALA A 93 -11.43 -1.96 -3.71
N GLU A 94 -12.15 -1.01 -3.14
CA GLU A 94 -13.23 -1.25 -2.18
C GLU A 94 -14.35 -2.12 -2.75
N GLU A 95 -14.78 -1.88 -3.99
CA GLU A 95 -15.76 -2.71 -4.72
C GLU A 95 -15.33 -4.18 -4.84
N LYS A 96 -14.02 -4.45 -4.89
CA LYS A 96 -13.44 -5.80 -4.91
C LYS A 96 -13.14 -6.36 -3.51
N GLY A 97 -13.48 -5.62 -2.45
CA GLY A 97 -13.16 -5.97 -1.07
C GLY A 97 -11.66 -5.86 -0.75
N ILE A 98 -10.90 -5.12 -1.57
CA ILE A 98 -9.47 -4.90 -1.42
C ILE A 98 -9.25 -3.68 -0.52
N ILE A 99 -8.33 -3.81 0.43
CA ILE A 99 -7.94 -2.67 1.27
C ILE A 99 -7.14 -1.68 0.44
N ALA A 100 -7.57 -0.40 0.46
CA ALA A 100 -6.80 0.74 0.00
C ALA A 100 -6.59 1.72 1.18
N ALA A 101 -5.37 1.78 1.72
CA ALA A 101 -5.00 2.72 2.76
C ALA A 101 -4.71 4.10 2.16
N VAL A 102 -5.72 4.98 2.15
CA VAL A 102 -5.60 6.34 1.61
C VAL A 102 -5.04 7.28 2.68
N ILE A 103 -3.90 7.90 2.38
CA ILE A 103 -3.20 8.77 3.32
C ILE A 103 -3.59 10.23 3.11
N THR A 104 -3.97 10.87 4.22
CA THR A 104 -4.20 12.31 4.28
C THR A 104 -3.09 12.97 5.10
N ASP A 105 -2.35 13.88 4.48
CA ASP A 105 -1.43 14.74 5.20
C ASP A 105 -2.22 15.85 5.89
N ALA A 106 -1.95 16.10 7.18
CA ALA A 106 -2.63 17.14 7.95
C ALA A 106 -2.30 18.57 7.45
N GLY A 107 -1.35 18.74 6.53
CA GLY A 107 -1.04 20.03 5.91
C GLY A 107 -0.20 20.96 6.78
N MET A 108 0.20 20.55 7.98
CA MET A 108 0.98 21.33 8.95
C MET A 108 2.39 21.74 8.47
N THR A 109 2.84 21.25 7.31
CA THR A 109 4.20 21.47 6.80
C THR A 109 4.25 21.94 5.35
N GLU A 110 3.53 21.27 4.44
CA GLU A 110 3.65 21.51 2.99
C GLU A 110 2.35 21.96 2.30
N PHE A 111 1.20 21.82 2.95
CA PHE A 111 -0.10 22.13 2.35
C PHE A 111 -0.83 23.27 3.08
N HIS A 112 -0.08 24.16 3.74
CA HIS A 112 -0.59 25.40 4.34
C HIS A 112 -1.79 25.20 5.29
N GLY A 113 -1.78 24.10 6.06
CA GLY A 113 -2.85 23.74 7.00
C GLY A 113 -4.06 23.05 6.36
N MET A 114 -4.03 22.78 5.05
CA MET A 114 -5.10 22.06 4.35
C MET A 114 -4.87 20.54 4.40
N PRO A 115 -5.81 19.77 4.97
CA PRO A 115 -5.79 18.32 4.85
C PRO A 115 -5.80 17.91 3.37
N THR A 116 -4.80 17.14 2.96
CA THR A 116 -4.57 16.83 1.54
C THR A 116 -4.34 15.34 1.38
N LYS A 117 -5.10 14.66 0.52
CA LYS A 117 -4.85 13.25 0.20
C LYS A 117 -3.63 13.15 -0.70
N THR A 118 -2.63 12.41 -0.27
CA THR A 118 -1.30 12.41 -0.91
C THR A 118 -1.03 11.15 -1.71
N CYS A 119 -1.45 10.00 -1.20
CA CYS A 119 -1.20 8.71 -1.81
C CYS A 119 -2.14 7.65 -1.23
N LEU A 120 -2.09 6.45 -1.79
CA LEU A 120 -2.64 5.27 -1.18
C LEU A 120 -1.68 4.08 -1.32
N ALA A 121 -1.87 3.06 -0.49
CA ALA A 121 -1.31 1.74 -0.71
C ALA A 121 -2.43 0.70 -0.72
N LEU A 122 -2.39 -0.21 -1.69
CA LEU A 122 -3.22 -1.41 -1.64
C LEU A 122 -2.60 -2.40 -0.63
N GLU A 123 -3.42 -3.25 -0.02
CA GLU A 123 -2.88 -4.44 0.65
C GLU A 123 -2.03 -5.27 -0.34
N PRO A 124 -1.14 -6.17 0.13
CA PRO A 124 -0.46 -7.07 -0.77
C PRO A 124 -1.46 -7.89 -1.60
N LEU A 125 -1.24 -7.91 -2.91
CA LEU A 125 -2.15 -8.55 -3.86
C LEU A 125 -1.41 -9.55 -4.76
N PRO A 126 -2.10 -10.57 -5.28
CA PRO A 126 -1.61 -11.32 -6.43
C PRO A 126 -1.24 -10.37 -7.56
N THR A 127 -0.16 -10.68 -8.28
CA THR A 127 0.35 -9.79 -9.34
C THR A 127 -0.71 -9.41 -10.37
N GLU A 128 -1.54 -10.36 -10.81
CA GLU A 128 -2.61 -10.12 -11.79
C GLU A 128 -3.66 -9.13 -11.24
N THR A 129 -4.12 -9.33 -10.00
CA THR A 129 -5.09 -8.43 -9.35
C THR A 129 -4.53 -7.02 -9.15
N ALA A 130 -3.24 -6.90 -8.81
CA ALA A 130 -2.57 -5.61 -8.70
C ALA A 130 -2.47 -4.91 -10.07
N ASP A 131 -2.14 -5.66 -11.13
CA ASP A 131 -2.02 -5.14 -12.49
C ASP A 131 -3.37 -4.74 -13.09
N GLU A 132 -4.46 -5.42 -12.76
CA GLU A 132 -5.81 -4.99 -13.13
C GLU A 132 -6.17 -3.60 -12.59
N LEU A 133 -5.77 -3.29 -11.36
CA LEU A 133 -6.09 -2.02 -10.71
C LEU A 133 -5.13 -0.89 -11.11
N THR A 134 -3.86 -1.20 -11.31
CA THR A 134 -2.80 -0.18 -11.39
C THR A 134 -1.76 -0.40 -12.50
N GLY A 135 -1.85 -1.49 -13.27
CA GLY A 135 -0.86 -1.86 -14.29
C GLY A 135 -0.78 -0.89 -15.48
N GLY A 136 -1.83 -0.11 -15.72
CA GLY A 136 -1.83 0.98 -16.71
C GLY A 136 -1.18 2.27 -16.22
N LEU A 137 -0.83 2.36 -14.93
CA LEU A 137 -0.25 3.57 -14.35
C LEU A 137 1.26 3.62 -14.56
N PRO A 138 1.82 4.82 -14.82
CA PRO A 138 3.26 5.01 -14.95
C PRO A 138 3.97 4.89 -13.60
N LEU A 139 5.23 4.43 -13.63
CA LEU A 139 6.10 4.38 -12.46
C LEU A 139 6.47 5.81 -11.98
N TYR A 140 6.49 6.01 -10.67
CA TYR A 140 6.80 7.30 -10.01
C TYR A 140 8.30 7.63 -10.02
#